data_AF-A0A7M2XII8-F1
#
_entry.id   AF-A0A7M2XII8-F1
#
_cell.length_a   1.000
_cell.length_b   1.000
_cell.length_c   1.000
_cell.angle_alpha   90.00
_cell.angle_beta   90.00
_cell.angle_gamma   90.00
#
_symmetry.space_group_name_H-M   'P 1'
#
loop_
_entity.id
_entity.type
_entity.pdbx_description
1 polymer ?
#
loop_
_entity_poly.entity_id
_entity_poly.type
_entity_poly.pdbx_seq_one_letter_code
_entity_poly.pdbx_strand_id
1 'polypeptide(L)'
;MTTHERFWERPQAPKHPLIEPWEELPDDPNYPTFENADRLGVERHWHTLAVAKTDEWADVSATAVFVTDGLTGCRIEFGPWTLEPREARVLARSLLALADALEPEHQTA
;
A
#
# COMPACT_ATOMS: atom_id res chain seq x y z
N MET A 1 4.79 -21.12 31.43
CA MET A 1 4.03 -21.69 30.30
C MET A 1 4.06 -20.67 29.20
N THR A 2 4.93 -20.87 28.21
CA THR A 2 5.07 -20.01 27.03
C THR A 2 3.92 -20.33 26.08
N THR A 3 3.01 -19.38 25.90
CA THR A 3 1.97 -19.47 24.87
C THR A 3 2.65 -19.45 23.51
N HIS A 4 2.46 -20.53 22.74
CA HIS A 4 2.87 -20.59 21.34
C HIS A 4 1.99 -19.62 20.54
N GLU A 5 2.49 -18.41 20.26
CA GLU A 5 1.94 -17.54 19.21
C GLU A 5 1.99 -18.31 17.89
N ARG A 6 0.84 -18.43 17.23
CA ARG A 6 0.68 -19.21 16.01
C ARG A 6 0.87 -18.28 14.80
N PHE A 7 1.56 -18.73 13.75
CA PHE A 7 1.96 -17.91 12.58
C PHE A 7 0.82 -17.22 11.79
N TRP A 8 -0.44 -17.47 12.14
CA TRP A 8 -1.64 -16.85 11.57
C TRP A 8 -2.21 -15.69 12.39
N GLU A 9 -1.58 -15.32 13.51
CA GLU A 9 -1.85 -14.06 14.20
C GLU A 9 -1.16 -12.88 13.47
N ARG A 10 -1.22 -12.86 12.13
CA ARG A 10 -0.84 -11.66 11.38
C ARG A 10 -1.76 -10.55 11.85
N PRO A 11 -1.23 -9.45 12.41
CA PRO A 11 -2.08 -8.35 12.81
C PRO A 11 -2.91 -7.94 11.59
N GLN A 12 -4.21 -7.83 11.80
CA GLN A 12 -5.13 -7.42 10.75
C GLN A 12 -5.00 -5.92 10.60
N ALA A 13 -5.03 -5.46 9.36
CA ALA A 13 -5.01 -4.03 9.10
C ALA A 13 -6.15 -3.34 9.87
N PRO A 14 -5.88 -2.20 10.51
CA PRO A 14 -6.89 -1.44 11.22
C PRO A 14 -8.00 -1.08 10.23
N LYS A 15 -9.24 -1.20 10.70
CA LYS A 15 -10.42 -0.76 9.95
C LYS A 15 -10.52 0.75 10.03
N HIS A 16 -9.67 1.46 9.29
CA HIS A 16 -9.80 2.89 9.08
C HIS A 16 -10.96 3.18 8.13
N PRO A 17 -11.54 4.40 8.21
CA PRO A 17 -12.57 4.81 7.27
C PRO A 17 -12.04 4.72 5.83
N LEU A 18 -12.91 4.24 4.94
CA LEU A 18 -12.68 4.32 3.52
C LEU A 18 -12.69 5.80 3.11
N ILE A 19 -11.95 6.11 2.06
CA ILE A 19 -12.06 7.42 1.42
C ILE A 19 -13.25 7.41 0.47
N GLU A 20 -13.98 8.51 0.40
CA GLU A 20 -15.00 8.65 -0.63
C GLU A 20 -14.33 8.89 -1.98
N PRO A 21 -14.78 8.24 -3.07
CA PRO A 21 -14.18 8.45 -4.39
C PRO A 21 -14.27 9.92 -4.82
N TRP A 22 -13.13 10.45 -5.26
CA TRP A 22 -12.91 11.83 -5.69
C TRP A 22 -12.98 12.88 -4.56
N GLU A 23 -12.91 12.43 -3.30
CA GLU A 23 -12.74 13.33 -2.15
C GLU A 23 -11.33 13.94 -2.16
N GLU A 24 -11.25 15.25 -1.90
CA GLU A 24 -9.97 15.93 -1.71
C GLU A 24 -9.30 15.43 -0.42
N LEU A 25 -8.07 14.93 -0.56
CA LEU A 25 -7.27 14.47 0.56
C LEU A 25 -6.48 15.63 1.15
N PRO A 26 -6.25 15.62 2.48
CA PRO A 26 -5.38 16.61 3.10
C PRO A 26 -3.94 16.50 2.56
N ASP A 27 -3.23 17.62 2.61
CA ASP A 27 -1.80 17.65 2.33
C ASP A 27 -1.06 16.61 3.18
N ASP A 28 -0.21 15.82 2.51
CA ASP A 28 0.62 14.80 3.15
C ASP A 28 2.09 15.09 2.83
N PRO A 29 2.94 15.38 3.83
CA PRO A 29 4.36 15.64 3.58
C PRO A 29 5.11 14.42 3.03
N ASN A 30 4.55 13.20 3.15
CA ASN A 30 5.13 12.01 2.53
C ASN A 30 4.85 11.92 1.02
N TYR A 31 3.84 12.65 0.53
CA TYR A 31 3.43 12.66 -0.87
C TYR A 31 3.30 14.10 -1.39
N PRO A 32 4.42 14.84 -1.47
CA PRO A 32 4.39 16.23 -1.93
C PRO A 32 3.98 16.31 -3.40
N THR A 33 3.15 17.30 -3.73
CA THR A 33 2.73 17.61 -5.09
C THR A 33 3.43 18.87 -5.61
N PHE A 34 3.52 19.00 -6.94
CA PHE A 34 4.03 20.21 -7.56
C PHE A 34 3.07 21.37 -7.29
N GLU A 35 3.60 22.52 -6.87
CA GLU A 35 2.83 23.74 -6.55
C GLU A 35 1.66 23.52 -5.55
N ASN A 36 1.74 22.50 -4.68
CA ASN A 36 0.66 22.10 -3.77
C ASN A 36 -0.66 21.81 -4.50
N ALA A 37 -0.60 21.18 -5.66
CA ALA A 37 -1.79 20.75 -6.37
C ALA A 37 -2.61 19.74 -5.56
N ASP A 38 -3.94 19.83 -5.72
CA ASP A 38 -4.90 18.98 -5.00
C ASP A 38 -4.72 17.50 -5.34
N ARG A 39 -5.00 16.66 -4.34
CA ARG A 39 -5.01 15.21 -4.43
C ARG A 39 -6.42 14.69 -4.20
N LEU A 40 -7.01 14.11 -5.23
CA LEU A 40 -8.32 13.47 -5.12
C LEU A 40 -8.12 11.98 -4.84
N GLY A 41 -8.62 11.51 -3.71
CA GLY A 41 -8.60 10.11 -3.34
C GLY A 41 -9.59 9.29 -4.15
N VAL A 42 -9.19 8.14 -4.69
CA VAL A 42 -10.05 7.26 -5.51
C VAL A 42 -10.45 6.01 -4.73
N GLU A 43 -9.47 5.34 -4.13
CA GLU A 43 -9.67 4.12 -3.33
C GLU A 43 -8.51 3.95 -2.34
N ARG A 44 -8.77 3.38 -1.15
CA ARG A 44 -7.73 3.12 -0.15
C ARG A 44 -7.87 1.73 0.46
N HIS A 45 -6.79 0.98 0.43
CA HIS A 45 -6.65 -0.32 1.11
C HIS A 45 -5.63 -0.19 2.24
N TRP A 46 -5.78 -1.00 3.29
CA TRP A 46 -4.86 -1.03 4.43
C TRP A 46 -4.23 -2.41 4.56
N HIS A 47 -2.95 -2.43 4.90
CA HIS A 47 -2.14 -3.63 5.06
C HIS A 47 -1.32 -3.52 6.34
N THR A 48 -1.23 -4.60 7.11
CA THR A 48 -0.24 -4.68 8.19
C THR A 48 0.97 -5.46 7.72
N LEU A 49 2.14 -4.82 7.80
CA LEU A 49 3.40 -5.33 7.27
C LEU A 49 4.47 -5.30 8.36
N ALA A 50 5.39 -6.28 8.34
CA ALA A 50 6.55 -6.29 9.21
C ALA A 50 7.61 -5.33 8.66
N VAL A 51 8.10 -4.43 9.51
CA VAL A 51 9.15 -3.45 9.18
C VAL A 51 10.50 -4.12 9.29
N ALA A 52 11.12 -4.45 8.15
CA ALA A 52 12.35 -5.24 8.09
C ALA A 52 13.53 -4.70 8.95
N LYS A 53 13.59 -3.38 9.22
CA LYS A 53 14.66 -2.77 10.01
C LYS A 53 14.48 -2.89 11.54
N THR A 54 13.25 -2.98 12.01
CA THR A 54 12.91 -2.98 13.45
C THR A 54 12.23 -4.25 13.91
N ASP A 55 11.78 -5.09 12.98
CA ASP A 55 10.97 -6.29 13.23
C ASP A 55 9.63 -5.98 13.92
N GLU A 56 9.18 -4.72 13.83
CA GLU A 56 7.89 -4.25 14.34
C GLU A 56 6.83 -4.34 13.25
N TRP A 57 5.58 -4.58 13.64
CA TRP A 57 4.45 -4.49 12.71
C TRP A 57 3.98 -3.05 12.55
N ALA A 58 3.74 -2.64 11.31
CA ALA A 58 3.21 -1.33 10.99
C ALA A 58 2.05 -1.43 9.99
N ASP A 59 1.08 -0.54 10.16
CA ASP A 59 -0.03 -0.39 9.24
C ASP A 59 0.33 0.59 8.13
N VAL A 60 0.15 0.14 6.90
CA VAL A 60 0.51 0.86 5.68
C VAL A 60 -0.71 0.91 4.78
N SER A 61 -1.06 2.11 4.31
CA SER A 61 -2.10 2.28 3.32
C SER A 61 -1.54 2.17 1.90
N ALA A 62 -2.34 1.60 1.00
CA ALA A 62 -2.20 1.74 -0.44
C ALA A 62 -3.36 2.61 -0.92
N THR A 63 -3.08 3.84 -1.38
CA THR A 63 -4.09 4.81 -1.79
C THR A 63 -3.95 5.11 -3.28
N ALA A 64 -5.01 4.91 -4.05
CA ALA A 64 -5.11 5.44 -5.41
C ALA A 64 -5.55 6.89 -5.36
N VAL A 65 -4.82 7.77 -6.04
CA VAL A 65 -5.10 9.22 -6.09
C VAL A 65 -5.04 9.75 -7.52
N PHE A 66 -5.67 10.90 -7.74
CA PHE A 66 -5.52 11.72 -8.92
C PHE A 66 -5.01 13.11 -8.52
N VAL A 67 -3.86 13.51 -9.03
CA VAL A 67 -3.25 14.83 -8.79
C VAL A 67 -3.68 15.81 -9.89
N THR A 68 -4.15 17.00 -9.51
CA THR A 68 -4.79 17.97 -10.41
C THR A 68 -3.82 18.92 -11.14
N ASP A 69 -2.51 18.75 -10.99
CA ASP A 69 -1.45 19.58 -11.58
C ASP A 69 -1.38 19.54 -13.12
N GLY A 70 -2.16 18.69 -13.78
CA GLY A 70 -2.16 18.51 -15.23
C GLY A 70 -0.92 17.79 -15.79
N LEU A 71 -0.01 17.33 -14.92
CA LEU A 71 1.25 16.66 -15.29
C LEU A 71 1.32 15.24 -14.75
N THR A 72 0.96 15.07 -13.48
CA THR A 72 1.13 13.85 -12.69
C THR A 72 -0.08 12.93 -12.81
N GLY A 73 -1.30 13.46 -12.69
CA GLY A 73 -2.54 12.67 -12.87
C GLY A 73 -2.65 11.47 -11.91
N CYS A 74 -3.00 10.29 -12.43
CA CYS A 74 -3.23 9.10 -11.61
C CYS A 74 -1.95 8.55 -10.97
N ARG A 75 -1.98 8.30 -9.66
CA ARG A 75 -0.89 7.72 -8.88
C ARG A 75 -1.41 6.71 -7.85
N ILE A 76 -0.52 5.82 -7.43
CA ILE A 76 -0.68 4.94 -6.28
C ILE A 76 0.36 5.34 -5.23
N GLU A 77 -0.10 5.65 -4.04
CA GLU A 77 0.69 5.99 -2.87
C GLU A 77 0.73 4.77 -1.95
N PHE A 78 1.93 4.25 -1.69
CA PHE A 78 2.11 3.06 -0.86
C PHE A 78 3.37 3.21 0.00
N GLY A 79 3.18 3.35 1.30
CA GLY A 79 4.28 3.62 2.23
C GLY A 79 5.06 4.90 1.84
N PRO A 80 6.40 4.89 1.73
CA PRO A 80 7.16 6.06 1.30
C PRO A 80 7.24 6.23 -0.24
N TRP A 81 6.48 5.43 -1.01
CA TRP A 81 6.61 5.39 -2.47
C TRP A 81 5.35 5.92 -3.17
N THR A 82 5.59 6.60 -4.30
CA THR A 82 4.57 6.96 -5.27
C THR A 82 4.86 6.22 -6.57
N LEU A 83 3.84 5.59 -7.14
CA LEU A 83 3.92 4.75 -8.34
C LEU A 83 2.89 5.19 -9.36
N GLU A 84 3.20 5.06 -10.64
CA GLU A 84 2.17 5.08 -11.68
C GLU A 84 1.34 3.78 -11.65
N PRO A 85 0.09 3.78 -12.14
CA PRO A 85 -0.72 2.56 -12.22
C PRO A 85 -0.06 1.41 -12.99
N ARG A 86 0.80 1.72 -13.97
CA ARG A 86 1.57 0.70 -14.69
C ARG A 86 2.66 0.08 -13.80
N GLU A 87 3.39 0.91 -13.07
CA GLU A 87 4.47 0.47 -12.18
C GLU A 87 3.92 -0.36 -11.01
N ALA A 88 2.79 0.06 -10.42
CA ALA A 88 2.10 -0.69 -9.39
C ALA A 88 1.71 -2.10 -9.85
N ARG A 89 1.23 -2.25 -11.09
CA ARG A 89 0.93 -3.58 -11.67
C ARG A 89 2.19 -4.43 -11.88
N VAL A 90 3.30 -3.81 -12.27
CA VAL A 90 4.59 -4.52 -12.41
C VAL A 90 5.10 -4.99 -11.04
N LEU A 91 5.05 -4.12 -10.03
CA LEU A 91 5.42 -4.46 -8.67
C LEU A 91 4.54 -5.60 -8.12
N ALA A 92 3.22 -5.51 -8.27
CA ALA A 92 2.31 -6.57 -7.84
C ALA A 92 2.66 -7.93 -8.45
N ARG A 93 2.96 -7.98 -9.76
CA ARG A 93 3.42 -9.22 -10.42
C ARG A 93 4.77 -9.71 -9.89
N SER A 94 5.71 -8.81 -9.62
CA SER A 94 7.00 -9.18 -9.04
C SER A 94 6.83 -9.77 -7.64
N LEU A 95 5.95 -9.20 -6.82
CA LEU A 95 5.68 -9.68 -5.47
C LEU A 95 5.01 -11.07 -5.50
N LEU A 96 4.06 -11.28 -6.41
CA LEU A 96 3.45 -12.60 -6.63
C LEU A 96 4.50 -13.64 -7.03
N ALA A 97 5.35 -13.34 -8.02
CA ALA A 97 6.40 -14.27 -8.44
C ALA A 97 7.41 -14.59 -7.33
N LEU A 98 7.72 -13.62 -6.46
CA LEU A 98 8.59 -13.84 -5.30
C LEU A 98 7.91 -14.72 -4.23
N ALA A 99 6.61 -14.53 -3.99
CA ALA A 99 5.84 -15.37 -3.09
C ALA A 99 5.81 -16.82 -3.62
N ASP A 100 5.50 -17.00 -4.90
CA ASP A 100 5.48 -18.32 -5.54
C ASP A 100 6.83 -19.03 -5.44
N ALA A 101 7.94 -18.29 -5.58
CA ALA A 101 9.29 -18.85 -5.46
C ALA A 101 9.65 -19.31 -4.04
N LEU A 102 9.05 -18.70 -3.01
CA LEU A 102 9.24 -19.08 -1.60
C LEU A 102 8.30 -20.23 -1.17
N GLU A 103 7.22 -20.46 -1.90
CA GLU A 103 6.21 -21.49 -1.61
C GLU A 103 6.08 -22.50 -2.78
N PRO A 104 7.14 -23.24 -3.13
CA PRO A 104 7.17 -24.08 -4.33
C PRO A 104 6.12 -25.20 -4.32
N GLU A 105 5.72 -25.70 -3.14
CA GLU A 105 4.66 -26.70 -3.00
C GLU A 105 3.27 -26.23 -3.49
N HIS A 106 2.99 -24.93 -3.51
CA HIS A 106 1.72 -24.38 -4.01
C HIS A 106 1.64 -24.30 -5.55
N GLN A 107 2.72 -24.62 -6.28
CA GLN A 107 2.76 -24.55 -7.74
C GLN A 107 2.23 -25.82 -8.46
N THR A 108 1.85 -26.88 -7.73
CA THR A 108 1.45 -28.18 -8.30
C THR A 108 -0.03 -28.57 -8.10
N ALA A 109 -0.88 -27.62 -7.67
CA ALA A 109 -2.32 -27.82 -7.52
C ALA A 109 -3.13 -27.30 -8.71
#